data_AF-A0A2V9VAJ6-F1
#
_entry.id   AF-A0A2V9VAJ6-F1
#
_cell.length_a   1.000
_cell.length_b   1.000
_cell.length_c   1.000
_cell.angle_alpha   90.00
_cell.angle_beta   90.00
_cell.angle_gamma   90.00
#
_symmetry.space_group_name_H-M   'P 1'
#
loop_
_entity.id
_entity.type
_entity.pdbx_description
1 polymer ?
#
loop_
_entity_poly.entity_id
_entity_poly.type
_entity_poly.pdbx_seq_one_letter_code
_entity_poly.pdbx_strand_id
1 'polypeptide(L)'
;MLLGIGLSSFAALLLELALTRLFSVVLFYHFAFLAISIALLGLGAGGVFAYLGKNSLNRIETRSLAASLCCLNALAIPVVLEIVLHVPVSLELSWTNLLRLTAMYLAAAVPFLLTGLLFSVVFARETSTITRLYGADLLGGALACLSVVPLLNWIGGPNAILFAGMAMAIAGYIWADSGARKKVAASLAAALILVIAVNHSGRFIDVIYAKGMFRGKSWVEFARWNAISRVEVDRQGDTGKAIVLAACTRQRSAPAGRVRHHWSGRGSRRPARRREWQPQRHCYRNQPDYRNLHHARSLRRLFLPSL
;
A
#
# COMPACT_ATOMS: atom_id res chain seq x y z
N MET A 1 27.14 -5.88 8.14
CA MET A 1 26.39 -7.15 8.10
C MET A 1 25.13 -7.07 8.95
N LEU A 2 25.22 -6.92 10.28
CA LEU A 2 24.04 -6.77 11.17
C LEU A 2 23.10 -5.65 10.70
N LEU A 3 23.64 -4.45 10.45
CA LEU A 3 22.85 -3.32 9.94
C LEU A 3 22.21 -3.61 8.57
N GLY A 4 22.88 -4.39 7.72
CA GLY A 4 22.36 -4.77 6.40
C GLY A 4 21.17 -5.73 6.52
N ILE A 5 21.24 -6.73 7.41
CA ILE A 5 20.10 -7.62 7.70
C ILE A 5 18.97 -6.85 8.37
N GLY A 6 19.26 -6.08 9.43
CA GLY A 6 18.23 -5.34 10.16
C GLY A 6 17.49 -4.34 9.25
N LEU A 7 18.21 -3.65 8.36
CA LEU A 7 17.57 -2.73 7.41
C LEU A 7 16.79 -3.45 6.31
N SER A 8 17.25 -4.61 5.85
CA SER A 8 16.50 -5.45 4.89
C SER A 8 15.20 -5.99 5.51
N SER A 9 15.27 -6.40 6.79
CA SER A 9 14.10 -6.84 7.58
C SER A 9 13.11 -5.71 7.81
N PHE A 10 13.63 -4.55 8.23
CA PHE A 10 12.84 -3.33 8.34
C PHE A 10 12.08 -3.02 7.04
N ALA A 11 12.77 -3.04 5.91
CA ALA A 11 12.17 -2.74 4.62
C ALA A 11 11.13 -3.78 4.19
N ALA A 12 11.42 -5.07 4.37
CA ALA A 12 10.49 -6.15 4.02
C ALA A 12 9.21 -6.10 4.86
N LEU A 13 9.33 -5.93 6.17
CA LEU A 13 8.16 -5.86 7.05
C LEU A 13 7.38 -4.56 6.84
N LEU A 14 8.07 -3.43 6.61
CA LEU A 14 7.40 -2.17 6.26
C LEU A 14 6.63 -2.31 4.94
N LEU A 15 7.21 -2.97 3.93
CA LEU A 15 6.55 -3.25 2.66
C LEU A 15 5.30 -4.10 2.85
N GLU A 16 5.36 -5.17 3.62
CA GLU A 16 4.21 -6.02 3.94
C GLU A 16 3.08 -5.21 4.59
N LEU A 17 3.40 -4.46 5.64
CA LEU A 17 2.42 -3.64 6.34
C LEU A 17 1.84 -2.53 5.44
N ALA A 18 2.66 -1.89 4.61
CA ALA A 18 2.20 -0.87 3.67
C ALA A 18 1.32 -1.46 2.55
N LEU A 19 1.66 -2.64 2.02
CA LEU A 19 0.85 -3.35 1.03
C LEU A 19 -0.50 -3.81 1.59
N THR A 20 -0.57 -4.29 2.84
CA THR A 20 -1.88 -4.62 3.46
C THR A 20 -2.80 -3.40 3.51
N ARG A 21 -2.24 -2.21 3.77
CA ARG A 21 -3.00 -0.95 3.81
C ARG A 21 -3.40 -0.49 2.42
N LEU A 22 -2.50 -0.63 1.45
CA LEU A 22 -2.78 -0.26 0.07
C LEU A 22 -3.85 -1.19 -0.54
N PHE A 23 -3.72 -2.51 -0.37
CA PHE A 23 -4.74 -3.47 -0.83
C PHE A 23 -6.07 -3.28 -0.13
N SER A 24 -6.12 -2.90 1.14
CA SER A 24 -7.38 -2.55 1.80
C SER A 24 -8.09 -1.33 1.18
N VAL A 25 -7.37 -0.48 0.45
CA VAL A 25 -7.91 0.72 -0.21
C VAL A 25 -8.24 0.46 -1.67
N VAL A 26 -7.34 -0.21 -2.39
CA VAL A 26 -7.48 -0.54 -3.81
C VAL A 26 -8.51 -1.67 -4.01
N LEU A 27 -8.43 -2.71 -3.17
CA LEU A 27 -9.33 -3.85 -3.15
C LEU A 27 -10.31 -3.74 -1.95
N PHE A 28 -11.13 -4.76 -1.78
CA PHE A 28 -12.00 -4.88 -0.60
C PHE A 28 -11.20 -5.45 0.58
N TYR A 29 -11.50 -4.99 1.80
CA TYR A 29 -10.75 -5.31 3.03
C TYR A 29 -10.45 -6.80 3.24
N HIS A 30 -11.32 -7.70 2.79
CA HIS A 30 -11.12 -9.15 2.96
C HIS A 30 -9.92 -9.67 2.18
N PHE A 31 -9.61 -9.05 1.04
CA PHE A 31 -8.47 -9.41 0.20
C PHE A 31 -7.14 -8.82 0.71
N ALA A 32 -7.19 -7.83 1.61
CA ALA A 32 -5.98 -7.23 2.17
C ALA A 32 -5.12 -8.23 2.97
N PHE A 33 -5.77 -9.19 3.64
CA PHE A 33 -5.07 -10.24 4.40
C PHE A 33 -4.28 -11.21 3.52
N LEU A 34 -4.63 -11.29 2.24
CA LEU A 34 -3.92 -12.12 1.28
C LEU A 34 -2.48 -11.60 1.03
N ALA A 35 -2.21 -10.33 1.33
CA ALA A 35 -0.85 -9.77 1.34
C ALA A 35 0.11 -10.52 2.26
N ILE A 36 -0.34 -10.88 3.46
CA ILE A 36 0.47 -11.59 4.46
C ILE A 36 0.84 -12.98 3.92
N SER A 37 -0.15 -13.69 3.39
CA SER A 37 0.08 -15.01 2.77
C SER A 37 1.05 -14.95 1.60
N ILE A 38 1.03 -13.88 0.81
CA ILE A 38 1.97 -13.66 -0.30
C ILE A 38 3.36 -13.31 0.19
N ALA A 39 3.48 -12.51 1.24
CA ALA A 39 4.76 -12.21 1.84
C ALA A 39 5.44 -13.50 2.32
N LEU A 40 4.69 -14.36 3.03
CA LEU A 40 5.16 -15.68 3.47
C LEU A 40 5.47 -16.61 2.29
N LEU A 41 4.62 -16.63 1.25
CA LEU A 41 4.85 -17.42 0.03
C LEU A 41 6.14 -16.98 -0.67
N GLY A 42 6.34 -15.67 -0.84
CA GLY A 42 7.54 -15.11 -1.46
C GLY A 42 8.79 -15.45 -0.66
N LEU A 43 8.79 -15.18 0.65
CA LEU A 43 9.90 -15.52 1.54
C LEU A 43 10.25 -17.02 1.48
N GLY A 44 9.24 -17.89 1.54
CA GLY A 44 9.40 -19.34 1.43
C GLY A 44 9.93 -19.79 0.08
N ALA A 45 9.38 -19.27 -1.02
CA ALA A 45 9.86 -19.55 -2.38
C ALA A 45 11.31 -19.09 -2.59
N GLY A 46 11.69 -17.94 -2.03
CA GLY A 46 13.07 -17.45 -2.02
C GLY A 46 14.02 -18.39 -1.28
N GLY A 47 13.59 -18.98 -0.17
CA GLY A 47 14.36 -19.99 0.55
C GLY A 47 14.50 -21.32 -0.20
N VAL A 48 13.44 -21.79 -0.85
CA VAL A 48 13.51 -22.96 -1.74
C VAL A 48 14.46 -22.70 -2.91
N PHE A 49 14.39 -21.51 -3.52
CA PHE A 49 15.31 -21.12 -4.59
C PHE A 49 16.76 -21.07 -4.10
N ALA A 50 17.01 -20.58 -2.88
CA ALA A 50 18.34 -20.58 -2.26
C ALA A 50 18.88 -22.00 -2.08
N TYR A 51 18.02 -22.94 -1.68
CA TYR A 51 18.38 -24.34 -1.48
C TYR A 51 18.72 -25.05 -2.80
N LEU A 52 17.87 -24.91 -3.82
CA LEU A 52 18.08 -25.51 -5.15
C LEU A 52 19.29 -24.88 -5.87
N GLY A 53 19.46 -23.56 -5.74
CA GLY A 53 20.55 -22.80 -6.33
C GLY A 53 21.86 -22.82 -5.54
N LYS A 54 21.94 -23.58 -4.44
CA LYS A 54 23.06 -23.53 -3.47
C LYS A 54 24.44 -23.63 -4.14
N ASN A 55 24.60 -24.53 -5.12
CA ASN A 55 25.89 -24.77 -5.75
C ASN A 55 26.37 -23.58 -6.61
N SER A 56 25.44 -22.90 -7.29
CA SER A 56 25.75 -21.70 -8.08
C SER A 56 25.97 -20.49 -7.16
N LEU A 57 25.08 -20.32 -6.18
CA LEU A 57 25.15 -19.21 -5.22
C LEU A 57 26.46 -19.25 -4.44
N ASN A 58 26.95 -20.43 -4.02
CA ASN A 58 28.21 -20.60 -3.27
C ASN A 58 29.45 -20.11 -4.01
N ARG A 59 29.40 -19.93 -5.33
CA ARG A 59 30.51 -19.34 -6.10
C ARG A 59 30.58 -17.83 -5.97
N ILE A 60 29.50 -17.20 -5.52
CA ILE A 60 29.38 -15.74 -5.38
C ILE A 60 29.60 -15.38 -3.91
N GLU A 61 30.43 -14.38 -3.65
CA GLU A 61 30.66 -13.83 -2.31
C GLU A 61 29.34 -13.27 -1.71
N THR A 62 29.15 -13.47 -0.41
CA THR A 62 27.88 -13.21 0.28
C THR A 62 27.47 -11.74 0.21
N ARG A 63 28.40 -10.81 0.44
CA ARG A 63 28.12 -9.36 0.40
C ARG A 63 27.79 -8.88 -1.01
N SER A 64 28.52 -9.34 -2.02
CA SER A 64 28.27 -9.11 -3.45
C SER A 64 26.86 -9.53 -3.86
N LEU A 65 26.47 -10.76 -3.49
CA LEU A 65 25.14 -11.28 -3.75
C LEU A 65 24.07 -10.47 -3.00
N ALA A 66 24.28 -10.21 -1.71
CA ALA A 66 23.36 -9.46 -0.88
C ALA A 66 23.11 -8.04 -1.42
N ALA A 67 24.16 -7.35 -1.84
CA ALA A 67 24.07 -6.03 -2.46
C ALA A 67 23.25 -6.06 -3.75
N SER A 68 23.47 -7.07 -4.58
CA SER A 68 22.77 -7.24 -5.86
C SER A 68 21.28 -7.53 -5.65
N LEU A 69 20.94 -8.43 -4.70
CA LEU A 69 19.55 -8.73 -4.33
C LEU A 69 18.85 -7.51 -3.74
N CYS A 70 19.53 -6.73 -2.89
CA CYS A 70 18.96 -5.51 -2.33
C CYS A 70 18.69 -4.46 -3.41
N CYS A 71 19.61 -4.28 -4.37
CA CYS A 71 19.41 -3.34 -5.48
C CYS A 71 18.28 -3.79 -6.42
N LEU A 72 18.22 -5.08 -6.74
CA LEU A 72 17.13 -5.65 -7.54
C LEU A 72 15.79 -5.48 -6.82
N ASN A 73 15.76 -5.67 -5.50
CA ASN A 73 14.55 -5.49 -4.71
C ASN A 73 14.11 -4.02 -4.65
N ALA A 74 15.06 -3.10 -4.49
CA ALA A 74 14.81 -1.66 -4.54
C ALA A 74 14.21 -1.20 -5.88
N LEU A 75 14.53 -1.89 -6.98
CA LEU A 75 13.91 -1.68 -8.30
C LEU A 75 12.56 -2.40 -8.44
N ALA A 76 12.42 -3.60 -7.88
CA ALA A 76 11.19 -4.37 -7.95
C ALA A 76 10.03 -3.69 -7.21
N ILE A 77 10.29 -3.09 -6.05
CA ILE A 77 9.28 -2.44 -5.21
C ILE A 77 8.49 -1.33 -5.95
N PRO A 78 9.11 -0.33 -6.59
CA PRO A 78 8.37 0.69 -7.36
C PRO A 78 7.65 0.09 -8.57
N VAL A 79 8.23 -0.91 -9.25
CA VAL A 79 7.54 -1.60 -10.35
C VAL A 79 6.27 -2.31 -9.87
N VAL A 80 6.33 -2.99 -8.74
CA VAL A 80 5.16 -3.60 -8.10
C VAL A 80 4.13 -2.55 -7.70
N LEU A 81 4.56 -1.43 -7.13
CA LEU A 81 3.66 -0.32 -6.80
C LEU A 81 2.92 0.18 -8.04
N GLU A 82 3.64 0.40 -9.15
CA GLU A 82 3.04 0.83 -10.42
C GLU A 82 2.02 -0.18 -10.95
N ILE A 83 2.35 -1.48 -10.94
CA ILE A 83 1.42 -2.55 -11.33
C ILE A 83 0.16 -2.50 -10.46
N VAL A 84 0.31 -2.39 -9.15
CA VAL A 84 -0.83 -2.41 -8.22
C VAL A 84 -1.73 -1.17 -8.41
N LEU A 85 -1.16 -0.01 -8.74
CA LEU A 85 -1.92 1.22 -8.95
C LEU A 85 -2.62 1.31 -10.31
N HIS A 86 -2.08 0.64 -11.34
CA HIS A 86 -2.57 0.73 -12.72
C HIS A 86 -3.49 -0.42 -13.15
N VAL A 87 -3.51 -1.55 -12.44
CA VAL A 87 -4.35 -2.69 -12.81
C VAL A 87 -5.78 -2.47 -12.28
N PRO A 88 -6.79 -2.26 -13.16
CA PRO A 88 -8.17 -2.14 -12.73
C PRO A 88 -8.72 -3.52 -12.38
N VAL A 89 -8.94 -3.76 -11.09
CA VAL A 89 -9.62 -4.97 -10.59
C VAL A 89 -11.05 -4.60 -10.22
N SER A 90 -12.02 -5.05 -11.01
CA SER A 90 -13.43 -5.04 -10.63
C SER A 90 -13.82 -6.38 -10.00
N LEU A 91 -14.79 -6.38 -9.09
CA LEU A 91 -15.31 -7.58 -8.40
C LEU A 91 -16.24 -8.45 -9.26
N GLU A 92 -16.36 -8.15 -10.55
CA GLU A 92 -17.13 -9.00 -11.45
C GLU A 92 -16.41 -10.34 -11.60
N LEU A 93 -17.12 -11.43 -11.29
CA LEU A 93 -16.65 -12.82 -11.41
C LEU A 93 -16.44 -13.15 -12.90
N SER A 94 -15.32 -12.68 -13.42
CA SER A 94 -14.82 -12.97 -14.76
C SER A 94 -13.44 -13.59 -14.64
N TRP A 95 -13.17 -14.63 -15.44
CA TRP A 95 -11.86 -15.28 -15.51
C TRP A 95 -10.72 -14.28 -15.73
N THR A 96 -10.98 -13.22 -16.50
CA THR A 96 -10.03 -12.13 -16.74
C THR A 96 -9.67 -11.36 -15.47
N ASN A 97 -10.64 -11.11 -14.59
CA ASN A 97 -10.40 -10.41 -13.32
C ASN A 97 -9.66 -11.31 -12.32
N LEU A 98 -9.96 -12.61 -12.31
CA LEU A 98 -9.21 -13.57 -11.50
C LEU A 98 -7.75 -13.64 -11.94
N LEU A 99 -7.48 -13.70 -13.25
CA LEU A 99 -6.12 -13.67 -13.79
C LEU A 99 -5.37 -12.38 -13.44
N ARG A 100 -6.02 -11.21 -13.56
CA ARG A 100 -5.42 -9.91 -13.18
C ARG A 100 -5.09 -9.85 -11.69
N LEU A 101 -5.99 -10.33 -10.84
CA LEU A 101 -5.81 -10.37 -9.40
C LEU A 101 -4.66 -11.32 -9.01
N THR A 102 -4.62 -12.51 -9.59
CA THR A 102 -3.51 -13.45 -9.40
C THR A 102 -2.18 -12.88 -9.88
N ALA A 103 -2.15 -12.24 -11.06
CA ALA A 103 -0.94 -11.61 -11.60
C ALA A 103 -0.44 -10.46 -10.70
N MET A 104 -1.33 -9.60 -10.20
CA MET A 104 -1.00 -8.54 -9.24
C MET A 104 -0.37 -9.12 -7.97
N TYR A 105 -0.94 -10.21 -7.46
CA TYR A 105 -0.47 -10.86 -6.25
C TYR A 105 0.86 -11.59 -6.43
N LEU A 106 1.05 -12.27 -7.55
CA LEU A 106 2.33 -12.88 -7.90
C LEU A 106 3.41 -11.82 -8.13
N ALA A 107 3.06 -10.68 -8.73
CA ALA A 107 3.98 -9.55 -8.84
C ALA A 107 4.37 -9.01 -7.45
N ALA A 108 3.40 -8.87 -6.54
CA ALA A 108 3.66 -8.46 -5.16
C ALA A 108 4.50 -9.48 -4.36
N ALA A 109 4.55 -10.75 -4.79
CA ALA A 109 5.42 -11.77 -4.19
C ALA A 109 6.91 -11.57 -4.52
N VAL A 110 7.23 -10.91 -5.64
CA VAL A 110 8.61 -10.80 -6.15
C VAL A 110 9.55 -10.12 -5.14
N PRO A 111 9.21 -8.96 -4.54
CA PRO A 111 10.07 -8.34 -3.53
C PRO A 111 10.35 -9.25 -2.33
N PHE A 112 9.33 -10.00 -1.88
CA PHE A 112 9.47 -10.94 -0.76
C PHE A 112 10.30 -12.17 -1.14
N LEU A 113 10.23 -12.62 -2.39
CA LEU A 113 11.10 -13.68 -2.91
C LEU A 113 12.57 -13.28 -2.86
N LEU A 114 12.90 -12.06 -3.29
CA LEU A 114 14.26 -11.53 -3.24
C LEU A 114 14.77 -11.40 -1.80
N THR A 115 13.93 -10.92 -0.88
CA THR A 115 14.26 -10.87 0.55
C THR A 115 14.44 -12.28 1.14
N GLY A 116 13.58 -13.23 0.78
CA GLY A 116 13.66 -14.61 1.28
C GLY A 116 14.93 -15.31 0.83
N LEU A 117 15.34 -15.07 -0.43
CA LEU A 117 16.61 -15.53 -0.95
C LEU A 117 17.80 -14.91 -0.20
N LEU A 118 17.76 -13.59 0.05
CA LEU A 118 18.78 -12.88 0.82
C LEU A 118 18.96 -13.48 2.22
N PHE A 119 17.88 -13.61 2.98
CA PHE A 119 17.92 -14.16 4.34
C PHE A 119 18.37 -15.61 4.36
N SER A 120 17.86 -16.43 3.45
CA SER A 120 18.23 -17.85 3.38
C SER A 120 19.72 -18.03 3.10
N VAL A 121 20.30 -17.26 2.17
CA VAL A 121 21.73 -17.36 1.86
C VAL A 121 22.59 -16.83 3.01
N VAL A 122 22.23 -15.68 3.60
CA VAL A 122 23.03 -15.10 4.69
C VAL A 122 23.00 -16.00 5.92
N PHE A 123 21.82 -16.46 6.35
CA PHE A 123 21.70 -17.32 7.53
C PHE A 123 22.33 -18.70 7.33
N ALA A 124 22.28 -19.26 6.11
CA ALA A 124 22.92 -20.54 5.82
C ALA A 124 24.46 -20.47 5.84
N ARG A 125 25.04 -19.30 5.51
CA ARG A 125 26.50 -19.12 5.46
C ARG A 125 27.10 -18.68 6.79
N GLU A 126 26.32 -17.99 7.61
CA GLU A 126 26.84 -17.26 8.78
C GLU A 126 26.28 -17.86 10.07
N THR A 127 26.34 -19.18 10.15
CA THR A 127 25.80 -19.99 11.25
C THR A 127 26.46 -19.68 12.59
N SER A 128 27.73 -19.28 12.60
CA SER A 128 28.48 -18.91 13.81
C SER A 128 27.98 -17.63 14.47
N THR A 129 27.33 -16.73 13.73
CA THR A 129 26.84 -15.43 14.24
C THR A 129 25.31 -15.30 14.17
N ILE A 130 24.60 -16.42 13.97
CA ILE A 130 23.16 -16.47 13.73
C ILE A 130 22.34 -15.77 14.83
N THR A 131 22.73 -15.91 16.09
CA THR A 131 22.02 -15.24 17.21
C THR A 131 22.03 -13.72 17.08
N ARG A 132 23.15 -13.13 16.66
CA ARG A 132 23.25 -11.68 16.45
C ARG A 132 22.52 -11.23 15.19
N LEU A 133 22.57 -12.03 14.13
CA LEU A 133 21.86 -11.75 12.89
C LEU A 133 20.34 -11.80 13.08
N TYR A 134 19.86 -12.81 13.80
CA TYR A 134 18.46 -12.94 14.18
C TYR A 134 18.00 -11.80 15.10
N GLY A 135 18.85 -11.40 16.06
CA GLY A 135 18.59 -10.20 16.87
C GLY A 135 18.47 -8.93 16.03
N ALA A 136 19.31 -8.76 15.02
CA ALA A 136 19.23 -7.62 14.09
C ALA A 136 17.97 -7.66 13.21
N ASP A 137 17.56 -8.84 12.76
CA ASP A 137 16.30 -9.06 12.02
C ASP A 137 15.09 -8.66 12.88
N LEU A 138 14.99 -9.16 14.11
CA LEU A 138 13.91 -8.82 15.04
C LEU A 138 13.86 -7.32 15.37
N LEU A 139 15.01 -6.67 15.58
CA LEU A 139 15.09 -5.23 15.78
C LEU A 139 14.63 -4.44 14.54
N GLY A 140 15.00 -4.91 13.35
CA GLY A 140 14.54 -4.34 12.08
C GLY A 140 13.03 -4.39 11.95
N GLY A 141 12.44 -5.55 12.21
CA GLY A 141 10.98 -5.73 12.22
C GLY A 141 10.28 -4.87 13.28
N ALA A 142 10.81 -4.80 14.50
CA ALA A 142 10.25 -3.95 15.55
C ALA A 142 10.23 -2.46 15.14
N LEU A 143 11.33 -1.97 14.54
CA LEU A 143 11.40 -0.60 14.02
C LEU A 143 10.43 -0.37 12.87
N ALA A 144 10.20 -1.35 12.00
CA ALA A 144 9.20 -1.24 10.93
C ALA A 144 7.78 -1.12 11.50
N CYS A 145 7.43 -1.94 12.49
CA CYS A 145 6.14 -1.87 13.19
C CYS A 145 5.91 -0.53 13.89
N LEU A 146 6.95 0.07 14.48
CA LEU A 146 6.85 1.40 15.09
C LEU A 146 6.77 2.53 14.05
N SER A 147 7.52 2.42 12.96
CA SER A 147 7.61 3.47 11.93
C SER A 147 6.47 3.48 10.93
N VAL A 148 5.75 2.36 10.74
CA VAL A 148 4.67 2.29 9.75
C VAL A 148 3.57 3.33 10.01
N VAL A 149 3.21 3.56 11.28
CA VAL A 149 2.17 4.52 11.66
C VAL A 149 2.55 5.96 11.30
N PRO A 150 3.70 6.51 11.74
CA PRO A 150 4.10 7.87 11.35
C PRO A 150 4.35 7.98 9.84
N LEU A 151 4.95 6.98 9.20
CA LEU A 151 5.17 7.00 7.74
C LEU A 151 3.84 7.09 6.97
N LEU A 152 2.86 6.26 7.30
CA LEU A 152 1.55 6.32 6.65
C LEU A 152 0.81 7.65 6.89
N ASN A 153 0.98 8.26 8.05
CA ASN A 153 0.34 9.53 8.40
C ASN A 153 1.00 10.76 7.76
N TRP A 154 2.32 10.73 7.55
CA TRP A 154 3.09 11.86 7.05
C TRP A 154 3.28 11.82 5.54
N ILE A 155 3.77 10.70 5.00
CA ILE A 155 4.11 10.59 3.58
C ILE A 155 3.04 9.84 2.77
N GLY A 156 2.16 9.06 3.42
CA GLY A 156 1.05 8.37 2.78
C GLY A 156 1.36 6.93 2.33
N GLY A 157 0.34 6.22 1.86
CA GLY A 157 0.43 4.79 1.51
C GLY A 157 1.47 4.45 0.44
N PRO A 158 1.36 5.00 -0.80
CA PRO A 158 2.32 4.73 -1.87
C PRO A 158 3.76 5.14 -1.51
N ASN A 159 3.93 6.28 -0.82
CA ASN A 159 5.26 6.73 -0.41
C ASN A 159 5.87 5.85 0.69
N ALA A 160 5.07 5.22 1.57
CA ALA A 160 5.59 4.25 2.52
C ALA A 160 6.18 3.01 1.82
N ILE A 161 5.58 2.57 0.71
CA ILE A 161 6.12 1.49 -0.14
C ILE A 161 7.42 1.92 -0.81
N LEU A 162 7.47 3.13 -1.38
CA LEU A 162 8.72 3.68 -1.94
C LEU A 162 9.82 3.84 -0.88
N PHE A 163 9.45 4.21 0.35
CA PHE A 163 10.38 4.31 1.47
C PHE A 163 10.97 2.94 1.84
N ALA A 164 10.18 1.86 1.78
CA ALA A 164 10.71 0.50 1.92
C ALA A 164 11.71 0.16 0.80
N GLY A 165 11.43 0.56 -0.45
CA GLY A 165 12.38 0.44 -1.56
C GLY A 165 13.68 1.21 -1.32
N MET A 166 13.58 2.44 -0.79
CA MET A 166 14.74 3.25 -0.43
C MET A 166 15.57 2.59 0.68
N ALA A 167 14.92 2.05 1.71
CA ALA A 167 15.59 1.30 2.77
C ALA A 167 16.30 0.05 2.22
N MET A 168 15.72 -0.68 1.26
CA MET A 168 16.40 -1.76 0.55
C MET A 168 17.63 -1.26 -0.24
N ALA A 169 17.55 -0.12 -0.92
CA ALA A 169 18.69 0.44 -1.64
C ALA A 169 19.85 0.80 -0.70
N ILE A 170 19.54 1.39 0.46
CA ILE A 170 20.53 1.69 1.52
C ILE A 170 21.12 0.40 2.09
N ALA A 171 20.31 -0.65 2.29
CA ALA A 171 20.82 -1.96 2.68
C ALA A 171 21.80 -2.50 1.63
N GLY A 172 21.48 -2.36 0.34
CA GLY A 172 22.37 -2.71 -0.77
C GLY A 172 23.69 -1.94 -0.75
N TYR A 173 23.67 -0.65 -0.39
CA TYR A 173 24.89 0.15 -0.21
C TYR A 173 25.77 -0.37 0.93
N ILE A 174 25.16 -0.76 2.06
CA ILE A 174 25.86 -1.33 3.23
C ILE A 174 26.49 -2.69 2.88
N TRP A 175 25.82 -3.47 2.05
CA TRP A 175 26.33 -4.75 1.57
C TRP A 175 27.39 -4.61 0.48
N ALA A 176 27.43 -3.52 -0.26
CA ALA A 176 28.33 -3.38 -1.41
C ALA A 176 29.82 -3.43 -1.02
N ASP A 177 30.56 -4.33 -1.68
CA ASP A 177 31.99 -4.58 -1.56
C ASP A 177 32.83 -3.69 -2.50
N SER A 178 32.29 -3.32 -3.65
CA SER A 178 32.97 -2.55 -4.70
C SER A 178 32.42 -1.13 -4.86
N GLY A 179 33.27 -0.20 -5.31
CA GLY A 179 32.89 1.19 -5.56
C GLY A 179 31.77 1.32 -6.61
N ALA A 180 31.76 0.47 -7.64
CA ALA A 180 30.71 0.46 -8.66
C ALA A 180 29.34 0.10 -8.06
N ARG A 181 29.25 -0.97 -7.24
CA ARG A 181 28.00 -1.37 -6.58
C ARG A 181 27.52 -0.33 -5.58
N LYS A 182 28.44 0.31 -4.85
CA LYS A 182 28.12 1.45 -3.97
C LYS A 182 27.50 2.60 -4.75
N LYS A 183 28.08 2.97 -5.91
CA LYS A 183 27.52 4.01 -6.79
C LYS A 183 26.12 3.64 -7.28
N VAL A 184 25.91 2.41 -7.72
CA VAL A 184 24.58 1.93 -8.15
C VAL A 184 23.58 2.01 -7.00
N ALA A 185 23.87 1.44 -5.84
CA ALA A 185 22.99 1.47 -4.69
C ALA A 185 22.68 2.91 -4.22
N ALA A 186 23.69 3.79 -4.20
CA ALA A 186 23.52 5.20 -3.86
C ALA A 186 22.66 5.95 -4.89
N SER A 187 22.85 5.69 -6.19
CA SER A 187 22.02 6.27 -7.26
C SER A 187 20.57 5.82 -7.17
N LEU A 188 20.32 4.55 -6.84
CA LEU A 188 18.98 4.02 -6.63
C LEU A 188 18.30 4.65 -5.40
N ALA A 189 19.03 4.77 -4.29
CA ALA A 189 18.53 5.45 -3.10
C ALA A 189 18.21 6.93 -3.41
N ALA A 190 19.11 7.64 -4.10
CA ALA A 190 18.90 9.03 -4.50
C ALA A 190 17.70 9.19 -5.46
N ALA A 191 17.56 8.30 -6.44
CA ALA A 191 16.42 8.30 -7.35
C ALA A 191 15.10 8.06 -6.61
N LEU A 192 15.05 7.11 -5.67
CA LEU A 192 13.86 6.86 -4.86
C LEU A 192 13.53 8.03 -3.94
N ILE A 193 14.53 8.70 -3.35
CA ILE A 193 14.34 9.93 -2.58
C ILE A 193 13.73 11.02 -3.46
N LEU A 194 14.25 11.20 -4.67
CA LEU A 194 13.71 12.18 -5.62
C LEU A 194 12.25 11.85 -5.98
N VAL A 195 11.94 10.58 -6.27
CA VAL A 195 10.56 10.14 -6.56
C VAL A 195 9.64 10.41 -5.37
N ILE A 196 10.08 10.13 -4.13
CA ILE A 196 9.30 10.41 -2.91
C ILE A 196 9.08 11.92 -2.76
N ALA A 197 10.10 12.75 -2.96
CA ALA A 197 10.02 14.21 -2.81
C ALA A 197 9.10 14.85 -3.88
N VAL A 198 9.22 14.41 -5.13
CA VAL A 198 8.35 14.84 -6.23
C VAL A 198 6.91 14.39 -5.98
N ASN A 199 6.71 13.16 -5.50
CA ASN A 199 5.37 12.66 -5.20
C ASN A 199 4.72 13.39 -4.00
N HIS A 200 5.51 13.71 -2.97
CA HIS A 200 5.02 14.49 -1.82
C HIS A 200 4.53 15.88 -2.24
N SER A 201 5.24 16.52 -3.18
CA SER A 201 4.93 17.89 -3.63
C SER A 201 3.81 17.95 -4.66
N GLY A 202 3.69 16.96 -5.55
CA GLY A 202 2.75 16.99 -6.68
C GLY A 202 1.63 15.95 -6.67
N ARG A 203 1.60 15.01 -5.70
CA ARG A 203 0.66 13.88 -5.65
C ARG A 203 0.49 13.21 -7.03
N PHE A 204 1.59 12.81 -7.64
CA PHE A 204 1.59 12.21 -8.98
C PHE A 204 1.33 10.70 -8.94
N ILE A 205 1.89 10.02 -7.94
CA ILE A 205 1.64 8.60 -7.60
C ILE A 205 0.61 8.60 -6.46
N ASP A 206 -0.62 8.95 -6.81
CA ASP A 206 -1.79 8.79 -5.95
C ASP A 206 -2.72 7.75 -6.56
N VAL A 207 -3.57 7.12 -5.76
CA VAL A 207 -4.36 5.97 -6.23
C VAL A 207 -5.31 6.38 -7.36
N ILE A 208 -4.97 5.96 -8.59
CA ILE A 208 -5.70 6.26 -9.84
C ILE A 208 -6.95 5.39 -9.95
N TYR A 209 -6.89 4.15 -9.47
CA TYR A 209 -8.01 3.20 -9.46
C TYR A 209 -8.28 2.69 -8.05
N ALA A 210 -9.52 2.82 -7.58
CA ALA A 210 -9.97 2.24 -6.32
C ALA A 210 -11.28 1.49 -6.54
N LYS A 211 -11.34 0.21 -6.13
CA LYS A 211 -12.52 -0.66 -6.23
C LYS A 211 -13.08 -0.76 -7.67
N GLY A 212 -12.20 -0.84 -8.66
CA GLY A 212 -12.56 -0.99 -10.07
C GLY A 212 -13.08 0.29 -10.75
N MET A 213 -13.15 1.42 -10.05
CA MET A 213 -13.53 2.71 -10.63
C MET A 213 -12.29 3.58 -10.87
N PHE A 214 -12.22 4.20 -12.05
CA PHE A 214 -11.26 5.26 -12.33
C PHE A 214 -11.58 6.48 -11.46
N ARG A 215 -10.62 6.94 -10.66
CA ARG A 215 -10.73 8.16 -9.85
C ARG A 215 -9.90 9.26 -10.50
N GLY A 216 -10.54 10.07 -11.34
CA GLY A 216 -9.90 11.24 -11.94
C GLY A 216 -9.58 12.31 -10.89
N LYS A 217 -8.40 12.94 -10.98
CA LYS A 217 -7.95 14.04 -10.10
C LYS A 217 -8.96 15.19 -9.94
N SER A 218 -9.90 15.37 -10.87
CA SER A 218 -10.92 16.43 -10.86
C SER A 218 -12.04 16.24 -9.83
N TRP A 219 -12.17 15.05 -9.22
CA TRP A 219 -13.28 14.72 -8.31
C TRP A 219 -12.86 14.82 -6.83
N VAL A 220 -11.56 14.67 -6.55
CA VAL A 220 -11.02 14.59 -5.19
C VAL A 220 -10.43 15.93 -4.75
N GLU A 221 -11.16 16.68 -3.93
CA GLU A 221 -10.69 17.98 -3.39
C GLU A 221 -9.61 17.79 -2.30
N PHE A 222 -9.69 16.70 -1.54
CA PHE A 222 -8.75 16.42 -0.46
C PHE A 222 -8.61 14.91 -0.25
N ALA A 223 -7.37 14.40 -0.29
CA ALA A 223 -7.04 13.03 0.08
C ALA A 223 -5.97 13.05 1.16
N ARG A 224 -6.21 12.35 2.27
CA ARG A 224 -5.22 12.14 3.32
C ARG A 224 -5.23 10.69 3.77
N TRP A 225 -4.05 10.10 3.85
CA TRP A 225 -3.83 8.81 4.47
C TRP A 225 -3.73 8.99 5.98
N ASN A 226 -4.43 8.15 6.73
CA ASN A 226 -4.17 7.92 8.14
C ASN A 226 -3.95 6.41 8.36
N ALA A 227 -3.41 6.04 9.53
CA ALA A 227 -3.09 4.65 9.87
C ALA A 227 -4.26 3.65 9.75
N ILE A 228 -5.51 4.13 9.69
CA ILE A 228 -6.73 3.33 9.66
C ILE A 228 -7.41 3.33 8.28
N SER A 229 -7.40 4.47 7.57
CA SER A 229 -8.08 4.66 6.30
C SER A 229 -7.51 5.82 5.48
N ARG A 230 -7.73 5.77 4.16
CA ARG A 230 -7.62 6.95 3.30
C ARG A 230 -8.93 7.72 3.36
N VAL A 231 -8.86 8.96 3.83
CA VAL A 231 -10.01 9.89 3.88
C VAL A 231 -9.95 10.75 2.63
N GLU A 232 -10.98 10.66 1.81
CA GLU A 232 -11.14 11.45 0.60
C GLU A 232 -12.38 12.35 0.75
N VAL A 233 -12.30 13.57 0.26
CA VAL A 233 -13.47 14.45 0.09
C VAL A 233 -13.73 14.55 -1.41
N ASP A 234 -14.85 13.97 -1.83
CA ASP A 234 -15.29 13.92 -3.21
C ASP A 234 -16.31 15.04 -3.47
N ARG A 235 -16.20 15.72 -4.61
CA ARG A 235 -17.12 16.79 -5.00
C ARG A 235 -18.31 16.19 -5.75
N GLN A 236 -19.48 16.23 -5.14
CA GLN A 236 -20.71 15.69 -5.70
C GLN A 236 -21.55 16.84 -6.27
N GLY A 237 -21.34 17.17 -7.55
CA GLY A 237 -22.02 18.28 -8.24
C GLY A 237 -21.51 19.67 -7.85
N ASP A 238 -22.31 20.71 -8.12
CA ASP A 238 -21.87 22.11 -8.00
C ASP A 238 -21.69 22.59 -6.54
N THR A 239 -22.35 21.93 -5.56
CA THR A 239 -22.34 22.36 -4.14
C THR A 239 -22.23 21.24 -3.10
N GLY A 240 -22.19 19.96 -3.48
CA GLY A 240 -22.12 18.83 -2.55
C GLY A 240 -20.69 18.38 -2.25
N LYS A 241 -20.34 18.15 -0.98
CA LYS A 241 -19.09 17.48 -0.57
C LYS A 241 -19.40 16.18 0.17
N ALA A 242 -18.81 15.07 -0.27
CA ALA A 242 -18.96 13.78 0.38
C ALA A 242 -17.64 13.34 1.00
N ILE A 243 -17.65 12.96 2.29
CA ILE A 243 -16.48 12.36 2.93
C ILE A 243 -16.55 10.85 2.66
N VAL A 244 -15.57 10.36 1.91
CA VAL A 244 -15.37 8.96 1.54
C VAL A 244 -14.23 8.39 2.37
N LEU A 245 -14.55 7.42 3.22
CA LEU A 245 -13.55 6.63 3.94
C LEU A 245 -13.23 5.41 3.08
N ALA A 246 -12.06 5.33 2.45
CA ALA A 246 -11.80 4.25 1.49
C ALA A 246 -11.81 2.84 2.14
N ALA A 247 -11.43 2.74 3.42
CA ALA A 247 -11.38 1.48 4.18
C ALA A 247 -12.76 0.91 4.58
N CYS A 248 -13.82 1.72 4.52
CA CYS A 248 -15.18 1.29 4.87
C CYS A 248 -16.11 1.89 3.84
N THR A 249 -16.89 1.09 3.10
CA THR A 249 -17.90 1.54 2.12
C THR A 249 -19.05 2.31 2.79
N ARG A 250 -18.75 3.36 3.55
CA ARG A 250 -19.70 4.24 4.22
C ARG A 250 -19.41 5.66 3.75
N GLN A 251 -20.09 6.05 2.67
CA GLN A 251 -20.19 7.43 2.24
C GLN A 251 -21.07 8.16 3.26
N ARG A 252 -20.51 9.14 3.97
CA ARG A 252 -21.33 10.14 4.69
C ARG A 252 -21.46 11.35 3.77
N SER A 253 -22.57 11.44 3.06
CA SER A 253 -23.00 12.65 2.39
C SER A 253 -23.49 13.64 3.45
N ALA A 254 -22.85 14.81 3.55
CA ALA A 254 -23.40 15.92 4.30
C ALA A 254 -24.37 16.66 3.37
N PRO A 255 -25.69 16.72 3.68
CA PRO A 255 -26.60 17.52 2.88
C PRO A 255 -26.19 18.99 2.95
N ALA A 256 -26.15 19.65 1.79
CA ALA A 256 -25.95 21.07 1.65
C ALA A 256 -26.98 21.81 2.54
N GLY A 257 -26.50 22.44 3.63
CA GLY A 257 -27.34 23.22 4.53
C GLY A 257 -27.26 22.89 6.02
N ARG A 258 -26.36 22.00 6.48
CA ARG A 258 -26.23 21.74 7.93
C ARG A 258 -24.81 21.69 8.47
N VAL A 259 -24.03 22.75 8.21
CA VAL A 259 -22.95 23.15 9.13
C VAL A 259 -23.59 24.00 10.22
N ARG A 260 -24.17 23.36 11.25
CA ARG A 260 -24.54 24.08 12.47
C ARG A 260 -23.31 24.15 13.37
N HIS A 261 -22.64 25.31 13.36
CA HIS A 261 -21.84 25.74 14.50
C HIS A 261 -22.78 25.99 15.67
N HIS A 262 -22.83 25.07 16.63
CA HIS A 262 -23.49 25.32 17.91
C HIS A 262 -22.54 24.97 19.04
N TRP A 263 -21.65 25.93 19.32
CA TRP A 263 -21.09 26.10 20.66
C TRP A 263 -22.04 27.05 21.38
N SER A 264 -22.94 26.51 22.21
CA SER A 264 -23.65 27.29 23.21
C SER A 264 -23.62 26.54 24.54
N GLY A 265 -22.82 27.05 25.47
CA GLY A 265 -22.86 26.62 26.86
C GLY A 265 -24.20 26.97 27.49
N ARG A 266 -24.91 25.94 27.98
CA ARG A 266 -25.78 26.01 29.17
C ARG A 266 -26.25 24.61 29.53
N GLY A 267 -26.09 24.25 30.80
CA GLY A 267 -26.45 22.95 31.34
C GLY A 267 -27.95 22.70 31.34
N SER A 268 -28.35 21.45 31.09
CA SER A 268 -29.47 20.82 31.76
C SER A 268 -29.37 19.29 31.60
N ARG A 269 -29.53 18.60 32.73
CA ARG A 269 -29.43 17.15 32.91
C ARG A 269 -30.65 16.45 32.30
N ARG A 270 -30.45 15.47 31.41
CA ARG A 270 -31.31 14.26 31.28
C ARG A 270 -30.49 13.07 30.71
N PRO A 271 -30.60 11.85 31.24
CA PRO A 271 -29.78 10.71 30.81
C PRO A 271 -30.41 10.04 29.58
N ALA A 272 -29.72 10.08 28.44
CA ALA A 272 -30.08 9.29 27.27
C ALA A 272 -29.52 7.86 27.41
N ARG A 273 -30.42 6.86 27.33
CA ARG A 273 -30.13 5.42 27.38
C ARG A 273 -28.95 5.06 26.45
N ARG A 274 -27.96 4.33 26.98
CA ARG A 274 -26.95 3.61 26.19
C ARG A 274 -27.67 2.62 25.27
N ARG A 275 -27.75 2.93 23.97
CA ARG A 275 -27.96 1.89 22.95
C ARG A 275 -26.59 1.30 22.62
N GLU A 276 -26.43 0.07 23.05
CA GLU A 276 -25.30 -0.81 22.78
C GLU A 276 -25.08 -0.95 21.27
N TRP A 277 -23.82 -0.83 20.84
CA TRP A 277 -23.41 -0.79 19.45
C TRP A 277 -23.34 -2.23 18.90
N GLN A 278 -24.35 -2.67 18.14
CA GLN A 278 -24.26 -3.94 17.39
C GLN A 278 -23.73 -3.68 15.97
N PRO A 279 -22.53 -4.16 15.57
CA PRO A 279 -21.84 -3.66 14.36
C PRO A 279 -22.25 -4.31 13.03
N GLN A 280 -23.00 -5.42 13.01
CA GLN A 280 -22.92 -6.35 11.86
C GLN A 280 -24.07 -6.33 10.84
N ARG A 281 -25.23 -5.71 11.09
CA ARG A 281 -26.42 -5.90 10.21
C ARG A 281 -26.67 -4.85 9.12
N HIS A 282 -25.78 -3.88 8.90
CA HIS A 282 -26.06 -2.76 7.98
C HIS A 282 -25.08 -2.55 6.81
N CYS A 283 -24.16 -3.50 6.56
CA CYS A 283 -23.18 -3.37 5.48
C CYS A 283 -23.68 -3.76 4.07
N TYR A 284 -24.87 -4.38 3.93
CA TYR A 284 -25.26 -5.00 2.65
C TYR A 284 -26.38 -4.29 1.86
N ARG A 285 -26.93 -3.17 2.32
CA ARG A 285 -28.20 -2.65 1.74
C ARG A 285 -28.08 -1.63 0.61
N ASN A 286 -26.89 -1.10 0.31
CA ASN A 286 -26.73 -0.04 -0.70
C ASN A 286 -25.62 -0.38 -1.71
N GLN A 287 -25.92 -1.26 -2.67
CA GLN A 287 -25.34 -1.19 -4.02
C GLN A 287 -26.22 -0.25 -4.86
N PRO A 288 -25.66 0.66 -5.68
CA PRO A 288 -26.46 1.41 -6.63
C PRO A 288 -26.96 0.44 -7.72
N ASP A 289 -28.27 0.27 -7.79
CA ASP A 289 -28.95 -0.48 -8.86
C ASP A 289 -28.93 0.37 -10.14
N TYR A 290 -28.03 0.03 -11.08
CA TYR A 290 -27.93 0.67 -12.40
C TYR A 290 -29.00 0.17 -13.39
N ARG A 291 -30.14 -0.36 -12.92
CA ARG A 291 -31.25 -0.79 -13.79
C ARG A 291 -32.19 0.30 -14.28
N ASN A 292 -32.07 1.55 -13.83
CA ASN A 292 -33.01 2.62 -14.20
C ASN A 292 -32.40 3.73 -15.07
N LEU A 293 -31.73 3.35 -16.16
CA LEU A 293 -31.28 4.29 -17.21
C LEU A 293 -32.33 4.54 -18.32
N HIS A 294 -33.56 4.04 -18.19
CA HIS A 294 -34.61 4.22 -19.20
C HIS A 294 -35.63 5.35 -18.95
N HIS A 295 -35.57 6.07 -17.81
CA HIS A 295 -36.51 7.18 -17.54
C HIS A 295 -36.00 8.59 -17.84
N ALA A 296 -34.76 8.75 -18.33
CA ALA A 296 -34.19 10.07 -18.68
C ALA A 296 -34.53 10.53 -20.11
N ARG A 297 -35.77 10.31 -20.59
CA ARG A 297 -36.28 10.86 -21.87
C ARG A 297 -37.51 11.76 -21.76
N SER A 298 -38.10 11.94 -20.58
CA SER A 298 -39.34 12.74 -20.42
C SER A 298 -39.16 14.17 -19.89
N LEU A 299 -37.95 14.61 -19.53
CA LEU A 299 -37.69 15.95 -18.97
C LEU A 299 -37.01 16.93 -19.95
N ARG A 300 -37.19 16.73 -21.26
CA ARG A 300 -36.66 17.61 -22.34
C ARG A 300 -37.73 18.52 -22.98
N ARG A 301 -38.87 18.76 -22.32
CA ARG A 301 -39.98 19.60 -22.83
C ARG A 301 -40.40 20.75 -21.89
N LEU A 302 -39.51 21.26 -21.05
CA LEU A 302 -39.85 22.34 -20.11
C LEU A 302 -38.95 23.58 -20.14
N PHE A 303 -38.00 23.66 -21.08
CA PHE A 303 -37.19 24.88 -21.29
C PHE A 303 -36.88 25.07 -22.78
N LEU A 304 -37.76 25.78 -23.48
CA LEU A 304 -37.48 26.52 -24.72
C LEU A 304 -38.62 27.53 -24.93
N PRO A 305 -38.39 28.84 -24.75
CA PRO A 305 -39.33 29.86 -25.19
C PRO A 305 -39.30 29.97 -26.72
N SER A 306 -40.49 30.18 -27.26
CA SER A 306 -40.84 30.42 -28.66
C SER A 306 -39.97 31.47 -29.36
N LEU A 307 -39.40 31.09 -30.52
CA LEU A 307 -39.21 31.91 -31.71
C LEU A 307 -39.00 30.97 -32.91
#